data_AF-A0A0H5QN20-F1
#
_entry.id   AF-A0A0H5QN20-F1
#
_cell.length_a   1.000
_cell.length_b   1.000
_cell.length_c   1.000
_cell.angle_alpha   90.00
_cell.angle_beta   90.00
_cell.angle_gamma   90.00
#
_symmetry.space_group_name_H-M   'P 1'
#
loop_
_entity.id
_entity.type
_entity.pdbx_description
1 polymer ?
#
loop_
_entity_poly.entity_id
_entity_poly.type
_entity_poly.pdbx_seq_one_letter_code
_entity_poly.pdbx_strand_id
1 'polypeptide(L)'
;LYSLIYIFRYCAVVAHTVVCGVEEVSGRAADAILAAYNASELVARTLVAGNKNTQCTEIIEKVAKDFNVVPVQAVVSHNVSRNVIAGKKEIISRTDTNHKVDACTIDALDVWVIDIQMSTGEGKPKEVSDSS
;
A
#
# COMPACT_ATOMS: atom_id res chain seq x y z
N LEU A 1 -10.93 8.46 -0.93
CA LEU A 1 -10.55 9.86 -0.56
C LEU A 1 -9.07 9.85 -0.17
N TYR A 2 -8.24 10.72 -0.74
CA TYR A 2 -6.81 10.86 -0.41
C TYR A 2 -6.57 12.25 0.17
N SER A 3 -5.94 12.34 1.35
CA SER A 3 -5.62 13.60 2.01
C SER A 3 -4.17 13.61 2.49
N LEU A 4 -3.50 14.74 2.29
CA LEU A 4 -2.12 14.98 2.70
C LEU A 4 -2.05 16.31 3.44
N ILE A 5 -1.58 16.27 4.68
CA ILE A 5 -1.42 17.44 5.55
C ILE A 5 0.05 17.57 5.95
N TYR A 6 0.55 18.80 5.98
CA TYR A 6 1.89 19.12 6.49
C TYR A 6 1.80 19.94 7.77
N ILE A 7 2.47 19.49 8.82
CA ILE A 7 2.65 20.26 10.07
C ILE A 7 4.15 20.38 10.32
N PHE A 8 4.67 21.59 10.35
CA PHE A 8 6.11 21.87 10.50
C PHE A 8 7.02 21.06 9.55
N ARG A 9 6.54 20.81 8.33
CA ARG A 9 7.20 20.02 7.26
C ARG A 9 7.26 18.51 7.51
N TYR A 10 6.49 17.99 8.47
CA TYR A 10 6.19 16.56 8.59
C TYR A 10 4.85 16.27 7.90
N CYS A 11 4.80 15.20 7.10
CA CYS A 11 3.58 14.81 6.39
C CYS A 11 2.78 13.79 7.19
N ALA A 12 1.46 13.91 7.11
CA ALA A 12 0.51 12.85 7.40
C ALA A 12 -0.32 12.59 6.13
N VAL A 13 -0.32 11.35 5.65
CA VAL A 13 -1.05 10.90 4.47
C VAL A 13 -2.11 9.90 4.91
N VAL A 14 -3.34 10.06 4.43
CA VAL A 14 -4.41 9.07 4.66
C VAL A 14 -5.18 8.82 3.37
N ALA A 15 -5.41 7.54 3.09
CA ALA A 15 -6.29 7.07 2.04
C ALA A 15 -7.32 6.12 2.65
N HIS A 16 -8.59 6.27 2.25
CA HIS A 16 -9.65 5.37 2.67
C HIS A 16 -10.61 5.07 1.53
N THR A 17 -11.09 3.83 1.51
CA THR A 17 -12.00 3.26 0.51
C THR A 17 -13.35 3.02 1.14
N VAL A 18 -14.40 3.57 0.53
CA VAL A 18 -15.80 3.41 0.94
C VAL A 18 -16.65 3.05 -0.26
N VAL A 19 -17.76 2.35 -0.03
CA VAL A 19 -18.79 2.12 -1.04
C VAL A 19 -19.98 3.01 -0.70
N CYS A 20 -20.43 3.82 -1.66
CA CYS A 20 -21.52 4.77 -1.45
C CYS A 20 -22.90 4.12 -1.66
N GLY A 21 -23.87 4.47 -0.83
CA GLY A 21 -25.28 4.12 -1.05
C GLY A 21 -25.67 2.69 -0.69
N VAL A 22 -24.83 1.96 0.04
CA VAL A 22 -25.09 0.60 0.53
C VAL A 22 -24.67 0.47 1.99
N GLU A 23 -25.38 -0.35 2.77
CA GLU A 23 -25.03 -0.65 4.17
C GLU A 23 -24.12 -1.87 4.28
N GLU A 24 -24.36 -2.89 3.46
CA GLU A 24 -23.56 -4.11 3.39
C GLU A 24 -22.93 -4.25 2.00
N VAL A 25 -21.66 -4.63 1.98
CA VAL A 25 -20.89 -4.88 0.75
C VAL A 25 -20.57 -6.36 0.68
N SER A 26 -20.85 -6.99 -0.46
CA SER A 26 -20.57 -8.42 -0.69
C SER A 26 -19.88 -8.65 -2.04
N GLY A 27 -19.44 -9.89 -2.27
CA GLY A 27 -18.77 -10.31 -3.50
C GLY A 27 -17.39 -9.69 -3.69
N ARG A 28 -16.99 -9.50 -4.96
CA ARG A 28 -15.63 -9.12 -5.34
C ARG A 28 -15.17 -7.76 -4.79
N ALA A 29 -16.10 -6.82 -4.61
CA ALA A 29 -15.79 -5.53 -4.00
C ALA A 29 -15.45 -5.68 -2.51
N ALA A 30 -16.18 -6.54 -1.79
CA ALA A 30 -15.87 -6.86 -0.40
C ALA A 30 -14.52 -7.56 -0.28
N ASP A 31 -14.21 -8.52 -1.16
CA ASP A 31 -12.92 -9.21 -1.20
C ASP A 31 -11.76 -8.21 -1.29
N ALA A 32 -11.84 -7.25 -2.22
CA ALA A 32 -10.77 -6.26 -2.43
C ALA A 32 -10.61 -5.30 -1.25
N ILE A 33 -11.73 -4.84 -0.67
CA ILE A 33 -11.70 -3.93 0.49
C ILE A 33 -11.11 -4.65 1.71
N LEU A 34 -11.56 -5.87 1.98
CA LEU A 34 -11.12 -6.64 3.14
C LEU A 34 -9.66 -7.11 2.98
N ALA A 35 -9.24 -7.46 1.77
CA ALA A 35 -7.85 -7.77 1.48
C ALA A 35 -6.94 -6.56 1.72
N ALA A 36 -7.32 -5.38 1.22
CA ALA A 36 -6.54 -4.15 1.42
C ALA A 36 -6.44 -3.78 2.91
N TYR A 37 -7.54 -3.90 3.65
CA TYR A 37 -7.59 -3.64 5.09
C TYR A 37 -6.72 -4.62 5.90
N ASN A 38 -6.85 -5.93 5.64
CA ASN A 38 -6.05 -6.92 6.36
C ASN A 38 -4.56 -6.80 6.03
N ALA A 39 -4.22 -6.51 4.77
CA ALA A 39 -2.84 -6.28 4.37
C ALA A 39 -2.26 -5.04 5.06
N SER A 40 -2.99 -3.92 5.15
CA SER A 40 -2.49 -2.71 5.82
C SER A 40 -2.25 -2.94 7.32
N GLU A 41 -3.16 -3.63 8.00
CA GLU A 41 -3.01 -4.00 9.42
C GLU A 41 -1.81 -4.92 9.65
N LEU A 42 -1.62 -5.93 8.80
CA LEU A 42 -0.50 -6.87 8.94
C LEU A 42 0.85 -6.21 8.62
N VAL A 43 0.91 -5.36 7.60
CA VAL A 43 2.11 -4.59 7.28
C VAL A 43 2.45 -3.64 8.43
N ALA A 44 1.47 -2.92 8.98
CA ALA A 44 1.69 -2.03 10.12
C ALA A 44 2.29 -2.75 11.34
N ARG A 45 1.86 -4.00 11.61
CA ARG A 45 2.43 -4.85 12.67
C ARG A 45 3.82 -5.41 12.35
N THR A 46 4.18 -5.45 11.07
CA THR A 46 5.47 -5.96 10.60
C THR A 46 6.55 -4.88 10.58
N LEU A 47 6.16 -3.60 10.64
CA LEU A 47 7.07 -2.46 10.77
C LEU A 47 7.67 -2.36 12.18
N VAL A 48 8.49 -3.35 12.51
CA VAL A 48 9.26 -3.45 13.75
C VAL A 48 10.74 -3.39 13.40
N ALA A 49 11.52 -2.68 14.22
CA ALA A 49 12.95 -2.52 13.99
C ALA A 49 13.65 -3.90 13.84
N GLY A 50 14.49 -4.04 12.82
CA GLY A 50 15.20 -5.29 12.48
C GLY A 50 14.50 -6.14 11.41
N ASN A 51 13.20 -5.95 11.18
CA ASN A 51 12.50 -6.61 10.07
C ASN A 51 12.94 -6.05 8.72
N LYS A 52 12.64 -6.79 7.64
CA LYS A 52 12.98 -6.39 6.26
C LYS A 52 11.73 -5.95 5.50
N ASN A 53 11.90 -5.00 4.59
CA ASN A 53 10.82 -4.59 3.67
C ASN A 53 10.25 -5.75 2.85
N THR A 54 11.09 -6.72 2.46
CA THR A 54 10.67 -7.91 1.71
C THR A 54 9.62 -8.74 2.43
N GLN A 55 9.68 -8.81 3.77
CA GLN A 55 8.68 -9.52 4.58
C GLN A 55 7.30 -8.85 4.46
N CYS A 56 7.26 -7.52 4.35
CA CYS A 56 6.02 -6.79 4.14
C CYS A 56 5.43 -7.11 2.76
N THR A 57 6.25 -7.14 1.70
CA THR A 57 5.82 -7.53 0.35
C THR A 57 5.25 -8.95 0.32
N GLU A 58 5.93 -9.92 0.96
CA GLU A 58 5.45 -11.31 1.06
C GLU A 58 4.09 -11.43 1.76
N ILE A 59 3.87 -10.64 2.81
CA ILE A 59 2.58 -10.57 3.52
C ILE A 59 1.49 -10.02 2.60
N ILE A 60 1.74 -8.93 1.88
CA ILE A 60 0.77 -8.31 0.97
C ILE A 60 0.36 -9.32 -0.11
N GLU A 61 1.31 -9.99 -0.73
CA GLU A 61 1.04 -11.00 -1.75
C GLU A 61 0.27 -12.21 -1.20
N LYS A 62 0.57 -12.63 0.03
CA LYS A 62 -0.14 -13.75 0.68
C LYS A 62 -1.60 -13.39 0.94
N VAL A 63 -1.85 -12.22 1.54
CA VAL A 63 -3.22 -11.75 1.79
C VAL A 63 -3.99 -11.62 0.48
N ALA A 64 -3.37 -11.05 -0.56
CA ALA A 64 -4.02 -10.91 -1.85
C ALA A 64 -4.46 -12.27 -2.44
N LYS A 65 -3.62 -13.31 -2.30
CA LYS A 65 -3.96 -14.69 -2.71
C LYS A 65 -5.14 -15.24 -1.93
N ASP A 66 -5.20 -15.04 -0.61
CA ASP A 66 -6.27 -15.56 0.25
C ASP A 66 -7.65 -15.00 -0.14
N PHE A 67 -7.71 -13.75 -0.62
CA PHE A 67 -8.94 -13.09 -1.09
C PHE A 67 -9.13 -13.16 -2.61
N ASN A 68 -8.26 -13.89 -3.33
CA ASN A 68 -8.26 -13.97 -4.79
C ASN A 68 -8.25 -12.58 -5.45
N VAL A 69 -7.45 -11.64 -4.96
CA VAL A 69 -7.24 -10.32 -5.55
C VAL A 69 -5.75 -10.14 -5.89
N VAL A 70 -5.44 -9.08 -6.62
CA VAL A 70 -4.08 -8.82 -7.10
C VAL A 70 -3.63 -7.43 -6.62
N PRO A 71 -2.48 -7.29 -5.94
CA PRO A 71 -1.95 -5.98 -5.60
C PRO A 71 -1.65 -5.20 -6.89
N VAL A 72 -1.85 -3.89 -6.84
CA VAL A 72 -1.63 -3.03 -8.00
C VAL A 72 -0.12 -2.90 -8.29
N GLN A 73 0.23 -2.96 -9.57
CA GLN A 73 1.61 -2.84 -10.06
C GLN A 73 2.22 -1.49 -9.68
N ALA A 74 3.52 -1.51 -9.37
CA ALA A 74 4.33 -0.31 -9.11
C ALA A 74 3.86 0.56 -7.92
N VAL A 75 2.96 0.08 -7.07
CA VAL A 75 2.56 0.76 -5.83
C VAL A 75 3.61 0.51 -4.75
N VAL A 76 4.12 1.60 -4.18
CA VAL A 76 5.21 1.61 -3.21
C VAL A 76 4.78 2.39 -1.97
N SER A 77 5.04 1.81 -0.80
CA SER A 77 4.97 2.50 0.48
C SER A 77 6.33 3.09 0.82
N HIS A 78 6.37 4.37 1.22
CA HIS A 78 7.63 5.09 1.43
C HIS A 78 7.89 5.39 2.90
N ASN A 79 9.17 5.37 3.27
CA ASN A 79 9.60 6.04 4.50
C ASN A 79 9.50 7.56 4.32
N VAL A 80 9.13 8.26 5.39
CA VAL A 80 8.98 9.71 5.39
C VAL A 80 9.84 10.36 6.46
N SER A 81 10.25 11.59 6.20
CA SER A 81 10.96 12.43 7.17
C SER A 81 10.66 13.90 6.91
N ARG A 82 11.26 14.80 7.69
CA ARG A 82 11.01 16.23 7.56
C ARG A 82 11.37 16.73 6.16
N ASN A 83 10.40 17.28 5.43
CA ASN A 83 10.48 17.70 4.03
C ASN A 83 10.61 16.57 2.99
N VAL A 84 10.48 15.30 3.38
CA VAL A 84 10.66 14.15 2.46
C VAL A 84 9.47 13.21 2.58
N ILE A 85 8.61 13.19 1.56
CA ILE A 85 7.45 12.28 1.47
C ILE A 85 7.75 10.97 0.74
N ALA A 86 8.78 10.95 -0.10
CA ALA A 86 9.29 9.77 -0.78
C ALA A 86 10.76 9.59 -0.37
N GLY A 87 10.97 8.89 0.73
CA GLY A 87 12.30 8.55 1.22
C GLY A 87 12.93 7.40 0.43
N LYS A 88 14.18 7.06 0.80
CA LYS A 88 14.97 6.03 0.11
C LYS A 88 14.55 4.60 0.44
N LYS A 89 13.91 4.39 1.59
CA LYS A 89 13.44 3.08 2.00
C LYS A 89 12.00 2.92 1.55
N GLU A 90 11.74 1.79 0.94
CA GLU A 90 10.52 1.56 0.18
C GLU A 90 10.06 0.11 0.36
N ILE A 91 8.74 -0.10 0.33
CA ILE A 91 8.11 -1.41 0.33
C ILE A 91 7.24 -1.49 -0.92
N ILE A 92 7.54 -2.42 -1.83
CA ILE A 92 6.70 -2.66 -2.99
C ILE A 92 5.54 -3.57 -2.63
N SER A 93 4.37 -3.29 -3.20
CA SER A 93 3.14 -4.05 -2.93
C SER A 93 3.14 -5.45 -3.54
N ARG A 94 3.93 -5.68 -4.59
CA ARG A 94 4.14 -6.99 -5.20
C ARG A 94 5.47 -7.06 -5.92
N THR A 95 5.99 -8.26 -6.07
CA THR A 95 7.18 -8.52 -6.89
C THR A 95 6.90 -8.24 -8.36
N ASP A 96 7.85 -7.57 -9.02
CA ASP A 96 7.76 -7.19 -10.43
C ASP A 96 9.12 -7.32 -11.11
N THR A 97 9.12 -7.69 -12.39
CA THR A 97 10.35 -7.75 -13.19
C THR A 97 10.87 -6.35 -13.52
N ASN A 98 9.96 -5.39 -13.70
CA ASN A 98 10.27 -4.06 -14.24
C ASN A 98 10.44 -3.00 -13.15
N HIS A 99 9.89 -3.23 -11.95
CA HIS A 99 10.00 -2.31 -10.82
C HIS A 99 10.55 -3.09 -9.62
N LYS A 100 11.82 -2.85 -9.31
CA LYS A 100 12.49 -3.45 -8.17
C LYS A 100 12.84 -2.37 -7.16
N VAL A 101 12.80 -2.77 -5.90
CA VAL A 101 13.22 -1.95 -4.78
C VAL A 101 14.32 -2.65 -4.03
N ASP A 102 15.24 -1.85 -3.51
CA ASP A 102 16.35 -2.36 -2.74
C ASP A 102 15.86 -2.95 -1.42
N ALA A 103 16.45 -4.09 -1.03
CA ALA A 103 16.19 -4.67 0.27
C ALA A 103 16.69 -3.70 1.35
N CYS A 104 15.82 -3.38 2.32
CA CYS A 104 16.17 -2.53 3.44
C CYS A 104 15.65 -3.11 4.75
N THR A 105 16.31 -2.70 5.84
CA THR A 105 15.89 -3.00 7.21
C THR A 105 15.07 -1.84 7.75
N ILE A 106 13.99 -2.18 8.45
CA ILE A 106 13.21 -1.21 9.21
C ILE A 106 14.03 -0.81 10.43
N ASP A 107 14.29 0.48 10.61
CA ASP A 107 15.05 1.00 11.74
C ASP A 107 14.12 1.52 12.84
N ALA A 108 14.64 1.61 14.06
CA ALA A 108 13.92 2.25 15.15
C ALA A 108 13.65 3.72 14.81
N LEU A 109 12.44 4.18 15.14
CA LEU A 109 11.96 5.55 14.89
C LEU A 109 11.76 5.91 13.40
N ASP A 110 11.85 4.94 12.48
CA ASP A 110 11.39 5.18 11.11
C ASP A 110 9.90 5.53 11.11
N VAL A 111 9.53 6.51 10.27
CA VAL A 111 8.14 6.85 9.99
C VAL A 111 7.82 6.39 8.58
N TRP A 112 6.70 5.71 8.41
CA TRP A 112 6.29 5.11 7.13
C TRP A 112 4.88 5.56 6.76
N VAL A 113 4.68 5.78 5.46
CA VAL A 113 3.35 5.86 4.85
C VAL A 113 3.09 4.55 4.14
N ILE A 114 2.13 3.79 4.66
CA ILE A 114 1.72 2.50 4.10
C ILE A 114 0.62 2.79 3.08
N ASP A 115 0.88 2.49 1.80
CA ASP A 115 -0.08 2.57 0.71
C ASP A 115 -0.34 1.17 0.17
N ILE A 116 -1.60 0.71 0.29
CA ILE A 116 -2.05 -0.61 -0.15
C ILE A 116 -3.19 -0.42 -1.14
N GLN A 117 -2.99 -0.91 -2.36
CA GLN A 117 -3.98 -0.88 -3.42
C GLN A 117 -4.16 -2.29 -3.98
N MET A 118 -5.41 -2.74 -3.97
CA MET A 118 -5.80 -4.08 -4.44
C MET A 118 -6.75 -3.96 -5.63
N SER A 119 -6.62 -4.89 -6.58
CA SER A 119 -7.46 -4.99 -7.77
C SER A 119 -8.15 -6.34 -7.83
N THR A 120 -9.41 -6.35 -8.24
CA THR A 120 -10.15 -7.58 -8.56
C THR A 120 -9.78 -8.15 -9.94
N GLY A 121 -9.02 -7.40 -10.76
CA GLY A 121 -8.51 -7.81 -12.08
C GLY A 121 -7.01 -8.09 -12.07
N GLU A 122 -6.31 -7.78 -13.18
CA GLU A 122 -4.87 -8.08 -13.34
C GLU A 122 -3.92 -7.19 -12.51
N GLY A 123 -4.45 -6.11 -11.91
CA GLY A 123 -3.64 -5.15 -11.14
C GLY A 123 -2.60 -4.41 -11.97
N LYS A 124 -2.82 -4.22 -13.28
CA LYS A 124 -1.97 -3.41 -14.17
C LYS A 124 -2.66 -2.09 -14.50
N PRO A 125 -2.27 -0.97 -13.88
CA PRO A 125 -2.81 0.34 -14.21
C PRO A 125 -2.58 0.67 -15.69
N LYS A 126 -3.55 1.36 -16.29
CA LYS A 126 -3.43 1.96 -17.62
C LYS A 126 -3.77 3.42 -17.50
N GLU A 127 -3.00 4.27 -18.18
CA GLU A 127 -3.34 5.67 -18.31
C GLU A 127 -4.60 5.77 -19.19
N VAL A 128 -5.62 6.44 -18.68
CA VAL A 128 -6.81 6.76 -19.45
C VAL A 128 -6.61 8.21 -19.89
N SER A 129 -6.40 8.42 -21.19
CA SER A 129 -6.41 9.78 -21.75
C SER A 129 -7.84 10.31 -21.64
N ASP A 130 -8.03 11.43 -20.94
CA ASP A 130 -9.31 12.13 -20.90
C ASP A 130 -9.69 12.54 -22.34
N SER A 131 -10.59 11.78 -22.97
CA SER A 131 -11.32 12.24 -24.15
C SER A 131 -12.44 13.15 -23.67
N SER A 132 -12.08 14.40 -23.34
CA SER A 132 -13.00 15.52 -23.12
C SER A 132 -12.96 16.47 -24.30
#